data_AF-A0A486RZA4-F1
#
_entry.id   AF-A0A486RZA4-F1
#
_cell.length_a   1.000
_cell.length_b   1.000
_cell.length_c   1.000
_cell.angle_alpha   90.00
_cell.angle_beta   90.00
_cell.angle_gamma   90.00
#
_symmetry.space_group_name_H-M   'P 1'
#
loop_
_entity.id
_entity.type
_entity.pdbx_description
1 polymer ?
#
loop_
_entity_poly.entity_id
_entity_poly.type
_entity_poly.pdbx_seq_one_letter_code
_entity_poly.pdbx_strand_id
1 'polypeptide(L)'
;MLSFIDYIKKSATPNIEDIQFKGSADLEVPETKVKSDFFNQILKSSKINSSSSNFSYLDDTKLSNYIYNTFLYDDISYESTPKTKYVIENISRELGVQKVDYALLDILSKKIFKSSDEDIVKFLALLSSFDVKTIPLTSLLSVTSLYSHKSDVVKESVLSTVEYWEWPDIVQYLERMEDFKRPYLQKYKEEVIENLRSL
;
A
#
# COMPACT_ATOMS: atom_id res chain seq x y z
N MET A 1 -39.40 31.57 9.90
CA MET A 1 -38.14 31.17 9.26
C MET A 1 -37.03 31.46 10.26
N LEU A 2 -36.49 30.43 10.91
CA LEU A 2 -35.42 30.57 11.92
C LEU A 2 -34.06 30.63 11.23
N SER A 3 -33.16 31.49 11.71
CA SER A 3 -31.82 31.70 11.15
C SER A 3 -30.92 30.48 11.41
N PHE A 4 -30.04 30.17 10.44
CA PHE A 4 -29.05 29.09 10.52
C PHE A 4 -28.12 29.20 11.74
N ILE A 5 -27.94 30.41 12.29
CA ILE A 5 -27.14 30.67 13.50
C ILE A 5 -27.85 30.18 14.78
N ASP A 6 -29.18 30.13 14.81
CA ASP A 6 -29.94 29.64 15.97
C ASP A 6 -29.94 28.10 16.07
N TYR A 7 -29.69 27.40 14.96
CA TYR A 7 -29.51 25.94 14.95
C TYR A 7 -28.18 25.53 15.59
N ILE A 8 -27.10 26.26 15.29
CA ILE A 8 -25.74 25.98 15.80
C ILE A 8 -25.65 26.21 17.32
N LYS A 9 -26.36 27.22 17.86
CA LYS A 9 -26.38 27.49 19.31
C LYS A 9 -27.11 26.44 20.13
N LYS A 10 -27.97 25.62 19.51
CA LYS A 10 -28.75 24.58 20.19
C LYS A 10 -28.05 23.21 20.21
N SER A 11 -27.00 23.03 19.40
CA SER A 11 -26.25 21.77 19.30
C SER A 11 -24.90 21.78 20.03
N ALA A 12 -24.55 22.88 20.71
CA ALA A 12 -23.29 22.99 21.44
C ALA A 12 -23.46 22.51 22.90
N THR A 13 -23.22 21.21 23.09
CA THR A 13 -22.78 20.48 24.31
C THR A 13 -23.62 20.53 25.59
N PRO A 14 -23.65 19.38 26.32
CA PRO A 14 -23.37 19.45 27.75
C PRO A 14 -22.17 18.59 28.14
N ASN A 15 -21.44 19.14 29.11
CA ASN A 15 -20.40 18.60 29.98
C ASN A 15 -20.22 17.07 29.99
N ILE A 16 -18.99 16.65 29.69
CA ILE A 16 -18.44 15.35 30.03
C ILE A 16 -17.97 15.43 31.49
N GLU A 17 -18.86 15.14 32.43
CA GLU A 17 -18.48 14.62 33.75
C GLU A 17 -19.50 13.53 34.12
N ASP A 18 -18.95 12.38 34.54
CA ASP A 18 -19.61 11.22 35.16
C ASP A 18 -20.61 10.40 34.34
N ILE A 19 -20.09 9.43 33.58
CA ILE A 19 -20.83 8.17 33.33
C ILE A 19 -19.92 6.98 33.63
N GLN A 20 -20.17 6.36 34.79
CA GLN A 20 -19.65 5.05 35.16
C GLN A 20 -20.23 3.97 34.23
N PHE A 21 -19.36 3.21 33.57
CA PHE A 21 -19.77 2.03 32.81
C PHE A 21 -19.97 0.84 33.75
N LYS A 22 -21.24 0.50 34.02
CA LYS A 22 -21.67 -0.83 34.51
C LYS A 22 -22.41 -1.56 33.38
N GLY A 23 -21.83 -2.66 32.92
CA GLY A 23 -22.50 -3.90 32.49
C GLY A 23 -23.59 -3.90 31.40
N SER A 24 -23.26 -4.61 30.32
CA SER A 24 -24.11 -5.53 29.52
C SER A 24 -25.27 -4.99 28.67
N ALA A 25 -25.02 -4.89 27.36
CA ALA A 25 -25.98 -5.24 26.31
C ALA A 25 -25.21 -5.68 25.06
N ASP A 26 -25.50 -6.89 24.61
CA ASP A 26 -24.88 -7.54 23.45
C ASP A 26 -25.08 -6.72 22.17
N LEU A 27 -23.97 -6.27 21.61
CA LEU A 27 -23.86 -5.88 20.21
C LEU A 27 -22.95 -6.89 19.55
N GLU A 28 -23.56 -7.89 18.90
CA GLU A 28 -22.87 -8.75 17.94
C GLU A 28 -22.36 -7.86 16.81
N VAL A 29 -21.08 -7.48 16.90
CA VAL A 29 -20.34 -6.88 15.78
C VAL A 29 -19.86 -8.05 14.92
N PRO A 30 -20.36 -8.22 13.69
CA PRO A 30 -19.86 -9.28 12.82
C PRO A 30 -18.39 -9.00 12.47
N GLU A 31 -17.63 -10.09 12.45
CA GLU A 31 -16.18 -10.19 12.55
C GLU A 31 -15.39 -9.25 11.62
N THR A 32 -14.67 -8.29 12.21
CA THR A 32 -13.55 -7.56 11.59
C THR A 32 -12.18 -8.09 12.01
N LYS A 33 -12.14 -9.29 12.60
CA LYS A 33 -10.94 -9.91 13.19
C LYS A 33 -9.81 -10.21 12.19
N VAL A 34 -10.14 -10.52 10.94
CA VAL A 34 -9.15 -10.98 9.96
C VAL A 34 -8.20 -9.86 9.51
N LYS A 35 -8.68 -8.61 9.39
CA LYS A 35 -7.85 -7.48 8.92
C LYS A 35 -6.85 -6.97 9.95
N SER A 36 -7.21 -7.03 11.24
CA SER A 36 -6.30 -6.62 12.31
C SER A 36 -5.12 -7.57 12.45
N ASP A 37 -5.32 -8.86 12.16
CA ASP A 37 -4.32 -9.88 12.45
C ASP A 37 -3.13 -9.81 11.51
N PHE A 38 -3.34 -9.53 10.22
CA PHE A 38 -2.25 -9.36 9.24
C PHE A 38 -1.38 -8.13 9.54
N PHE A 39 -2.00 -6.97 9.75
CA PHE A 39 -1.28 -5.74 10.13
C PHE A 39 -0.51 -5.93 11.45
N ASN A 40 -1.13 -6.55 12.45
CA ASN A 40 -0.48 -6.83 13.74
C ASN A 40 0.64 -7.88 13.62
N GLN A 41 0.55 -8.81 12.67
CA GLN A 41 1.56 -9.82 12.41
C GLN A 41 2.79 -9.22 11.71
N ILE A 42 2.59 -8.30 10.76
CA ILE A 42 3.68 -7.53 10.14
C ILE A 42 4.43 -6.68 11.18
N LEU A 43 3.71 -6.05 12.11
CA LEU A 43 4.34 -5.20 13.13
C LEU A 43 5.18 -6.00 14.14
N LYS A 44 4.83 -7.27 14.41
CA LYS A 44 5.46 -8.11 15.44
C LYS A 44 6.76 -8.81 15.02
N SER A 45 7.10 -8.89 13.74
CA SER A 45 8.33 -9.57 13.28
C SER A 45 9.62 -8.71 13.43
N SER A 46 9.52 -7.56 14.10
CA SER A 46 10.56 -6.56 14.27
C SER A 46 11.60 -6.94 15.36
N LYS A 47 12.63 -7.71 14.99
CA LYS A 47 13.84 -7.87 15.83
C LYS A 47 15.08 -7.46 15.05
N ILE A 48 15.69 -6.36 15.50
CA ILE A 48 16.79 -5.63 14.86
C ILE A 48 18.13 -6.32 15.16
N ASN A 49 18.93 -6.60 14.13
CA ASN A 49 20.36 -6.88 14.26
C ASN A 49 21.13 -5.66 13.75
N SER A 50 21.85 -4.95 14.63
CA SER A 50 22.64 -3.77 14.26
C SER A 50 24.07 -4.18 13.88
N SER A 51 24.46 -3.97 12.63
CA SER A 51 25.85 -3.88 12.20
C SER A 51 26.12 -2.49 11.64
N SER A 52 27.30 -1.92 11.90
CA SER A 52 27.67 -0.58 11.45
C SER A 52 27.73 -0.52 9.93
N SER A 53 26.91 0.34 9.32
CA SER A 53 26.65 0.33 7.88
C SER A 53 26.88 1.70 7.23
N ASN A 54 27.18 1.72 5.93
CA ASN A 54 27.38 2.97 5.16
C ASN A 54 26.07 3.74 4.98
N PHE A 55 24.93 3.20 5.38
CA PHE A 55 23.65 3.90 5.38
C PHE A 55 23.17 4.30 6.77
N SER A 56 23.92 3.99 7.84
CA SER A 56 23.49 4.25 9.22
C SER A 56 23.30 5.74 9.54
N TYR A 57 23.84 6.63 8.71
CA TYR A 57 23.71 8.09 8.83
C TYR A 57 22.51 8.68 8.08
N LEU A 58 21.80 7.89 7.27
CA LEU A 58 20.61 8.35 6.58
C LEU A 58 19.41 8.27 7.54
N ASP A 59 18.86 9.43 7.88
CA ASP A 59 17.52 9.48 8.46
C ASP A 59 16.47 9.01 7.44
N ASP A 60 15.26 8.71 7.93
CA ASP A 60 14.18 8.09 7.15
C ASP A 60 13.82 8.91 5.91
N THR A 61 13.88 10.24 6.00
CA THR A 61 13.56 11.14 4.87
C THR A 61 14.68 11.13 3.82
N LYS A 62 15.95 11.13 4.25
CA LYS A 62 17.08 11.04 3.33
C LYS A 62 17.12 9.69 2.61
N LEU A 63 16.77 8.61 3.30
CA LEU A 63 16.68 7.27 2.70
C LEU A 63 15.65 7.22 1.58
N SER A 64 14.41 7.65 1.87
CA SER A 64 13.34 7.73 0.86
C SER A 64 13.74 8.58 -0.34
N ASN A 65 14.39 9.72 -0.10
CA ASN A 65 14.87 10.59 -1.19
C ASN A 65 15.97 9.94 -2.03
N TYR A 66 16.90 9.21 -1.41
CA TYR A 66 17.96 8.51 -2.11
C TYR A 66 17.41 7.41 -3.03
N ILE A 67 16.50 6.58 -2.51
CA ILE A 67 15.82 5.54 -3.30
C ILE A 67 15.02 6.19 -4.45
N TYR A 68 14.24 7.23 -4.15
CA TYR A 68 13.44 7.92 -5.17
C TYR A 68 14.27 8.55 -6.28
N ASN A 69 15.41 9.15 -5.94
CA ASN A 69 16.31 9.72 -6.96
C ASN A 69 16.87 8.63 -7.87
N THR A 70 17.21 7.46 -7.32
CA THR A 70 17.66 6.32 -8.13
C THR A 70 16.53 5.86 -9.06
N PHE A 71 15.31 5.73 -8.53
CA PHE A 71 14.11 5.40 -9.29
C PHE A 71 13.85 6.37 -10.46
N LEU A 72 14.01 7.68 -10.27
CA LEU A 72 13.73 8.67 -11.31
C LEU A 72 14.61 8.48 -12.55
N TYR A 73 15.89 8.16 -12.37
CA TYR A 73 16.86 8.05 -13.46
C TYR A 73 17.07 6.62 -13.98
N ASP A 74 16.39 5.64 -13.37
CA ASP A 74 16.44 4.25 -13.81
C ASP A 74 15.43 3.97 -14.91
N ASP A 75 15.72 3.02 -15.79
CA ASP A 75 14.79 2.56 -16.82
C ASP A 75 14.10 1.30 -16.30
N ILE A 76 12.80 1.41 -15.98
CA ILE A 76 12.06 0.39 -15.23
C ILE A 76 10.78 0.05 -15.99
N SER A 77 10.66 -1.23 -16.31
CA SER A 77 9.46 -1.87 -16.83
C SER A 77 9.32 -3.28 -16.22
N TYR A 78 8.16 -3.92 -16.41
CA TYR A 78 7.89 -5.27 -15.92
C TYR A 78 8.86 -6.34 -16.47
N GLU A 79 9.46 -6.09 -17.64
CA GLU A 79 10.40 -7.01 -18.28
C GLU A 79 11.87 -6.67 -17.98
N SER A 80 12.11 -5.56 -17.29
CA SER A 80 13.45 -5.06 -16.99
C SER A 80 14.02 -5.65 -15.70
N THR A 81 15.33 -5.50 -15.50
CA THR A 81 15.98 -5.73 -14.19
C THR A 81 16.45 -4.38 -13.63
N PRO A 82 15.66 -3.73 -12.74
CA PRO A 82 15.91 -2.36 -12.31
C PRO A 82 17.24 -2.21 -11.55
N LYS A 83 18.03 -1.18 -11.83
CA LYS A 83 19.21 -0.85 -11.00
C LYS A 83 18.80 -0.43 -9.60
N THR A 84 17.66 0.25 -9.50
CA THR A 84 17.04 0.67 -8.25
C THR A 84 16.73 -0.52 -7.35
N LYS A 85 16.37 -1.67 -7.91
CA LYS A 85 16.17 -2.91 -7.14
C LYS A 85 17.42 -3.28 -6.36
N TYR A 86 18.58 -3.33 -7.03
CA TYR A 86 19.85 -3.67 -6.37
C TYR A 86 20.25 -2.66 -5.29
N VAL A 87 19.97 -1.37 -5.50
CA VAL A 87 20.18 -0.33 -4.48
C VAL A 87 19.32 -0.62 -3.25
N ILE A 88 18.04 -0.92 -3.45
CA ILE A 88 17.10 -1.26 -2.39
C ILE A 88 17.52 -2.54 -1.66
N GLU A 89 17.96 -3.58 -2.37
CA GLU A 89 18.45 -4.83 -1.77
C GLU A 89 19.72 -4.61 -0.94
N ASN A 90 20.66 -3.78 -1.42
CA ASN A 90 21.86 -3.39 -0.67
C ASN A 90 21.49 -2.70 0.64
N ILE A 91 20.60 -1.71 0.57
CA ILE A 91 20.09 -1.01 1.74
C ILE A 91 19.37 -1.99 2.69
N SER A 92 18.56 -2.91 2.16
CA SER A 92 17.83 -3.90 2.94
C SER A 92 18.77 -4.82 3.72
N ARG A 93 19.89 -5.23 3.11
CA ARG A 93 20.92 -6.04 3.79
C ARG A 93 21.58 -5.29 4.93
N GLU A 94 21.74 -3.98 4.81
CA GLU A 94 22.44 -3.14 5.79
C GLU A 94 21.53 -2.61 6.91
N LEU A 95 20.31 -2.18 6.58
CA LEU A 95 19.38 -1.51 7.50
C LEU A 95 18.16 -2.36 7.88
N GLY A 96 17.96 -3.49 7.20
CA GLY A 96 16.80 -4.37 7.37
C GLY A 96 15.64 -4.02 6.43
N VAL A 97 14.95 -5.08 5.98
CA VAL A 97 13.81 -5.00 5.04
C VAL A 97 12.69 -4.09 5.53
N GLN A 98 12.42 -4.07 6.84
CA GLN A 98 11.37 -3.23 7.42
C GLN A 98 11.63 -1.73 7.20
N LYS A 99 12.89 -1.30 7.34
CA LYS A 99 13.28 0.11 7.15
C LYS A 99 13.07 0.54 5.70
N VAL A 100 13.37 -0.37 4.77
CA VAL A 100 13.17 -0.19 3.34
C VAL A 100 11.68 -0.15 2.98
N ASP A 101 10.87 -1.05 3.52
CA ASP A 101 9.42 -1.04 3.29
C ASP A 101 8.80 0.30 3.73
N TYR A 102 9.18 0.83 4.90
CA TYR A 102 8.74 2.17 5.31
C TYR A 102 9.22 3.29 4.38
N ALA A 103 10.44 3.21 3.85
CA ALA A 103 10.94 4.20 2.91
C ALA A 103 10.18 4.16 1.58
N LEU A 104 9.89 2.96 1.07
CA LEU A 104 9.07 2.78 -0.14
C LEU A 104 7.63 3.26 0.08
N LEU A 105 7.05 2.99 1.24
CA LEU A 105 5.74 3.50 1.65
C LEU A 105 5.71 5.04 1.71
N ASP A 106 6.77 5.65 2.21
CA ASP A 106 6.92 7.10 2.26
C ASP A 106 7.02 7.71 0.86
N ILE A 107 7.76 7.05 -0.05
CA ILE A 107 7.83 7.44 -1.47
C ILE A 107 6.45 7.32 -2.13
N LEU A 108 5.77 6.19 -1.94
CA LEU A 108 4.44 5.92 -2.50
C LEU A 108 3.45 7.03 -2.09
N SER A 109 3.37 7.29 -0.79
CA SER A 109 2.38 8.20 -0.20
C SER A 109 2.66 9.68 -0.50
N LYS A 110 3.93 10.11 -0.46
CA LYS A 110 4.29 11.52 -0.62
C LYS A 110 4.51 11.93 -2.07
N LYS A 111 4.99 11.01 -2.91
CA LYS A 111 5.43 11.30 -4.28
C LYS A 111 4.55 10.61 -5.31
N ILE A 112 4.51 9.28 -5.31
CA ILE A 112 3.93 8.48 -6.41
C ILE A 112 2.44 8.73 -6.60
N PHE A 113 1.63 8.80 -5.54
CA PHE A 113 0.18 9.06 -5.67
C PHE A 113 -0.17 10.41 -6.31
N LYS A 114 0.79 11.33 -6.42
CA LYS A 114 0.61 12.65 -7.03
C LYS A 114 1.35 12.78 -8.36
N SER A 115 2.02 11.71 -8.80
CA SER A 115 2.82 11.69 -10.02
C SER A 115 1.97 11.40 -11.26
N SER A 116 2.62 11.36 -12.41
CA SER A 116 1.98 10.94 -13.66
C SER A 116 1.60 9.46 -13.64
N ASP A 117 0.67 9.06 -14.51
CA ASP A 117 0.33 7.64 -14.69
C ASP A 117 1.57 6.80 -15.04
N GLU A 118 2.48 7.35 -15.84
CA GLU A 118 3.74 6.71 -16.23
C GLU A 118 4.63 6.42 -15.01
N ASP A 119 4.81 7.40 -14.12
CA ASP A 119 5.58 7.23 -12.89
C ASP A 119 4.93 6.22 -11.93
N ILE A 120 3.60 6.19 -11.85
CA ILE A 120 2.86 5.22 -11.03
C ILE A 120 3.10 3.81 -11.58
N VAL A 121 2.95 3.62 -12.90
CA VAL A 121 3.17 2.34 -13.56
C VAL A 121 4.62 1.88 -13.39
N LYS A 122 5.58 2.79 -13.58
CA LYS A 122 7.01 2.55 -13.37
C LYS A 122 7.30 2.12 -11.93
N PHE A 123 6.66 2.76 -10.95
CA PHE A 123 6.83 2.41 -9.54
C PHE A 123 6.23 1.04 -9.23
N LEU A 124 5.05 0.73 -9.75
CA LEU A 124 4.45 -0.60 -9.63
C LEU A 124 5.33 -1.71 -10.24
N ALA A 125 5.94 -1.46 -11.40
CA ALA A 125 6.92 -2.35 -12.00
C ALA A 125 8.20 -2.51 -11.15
N LEU A 126 8.63 -1.47 -10.43
CA LEU A 126 9.71 -1.61 -9.44
C LEU A 126 9.25 -2.53 -8.29
N LEU A 127 8.05 -2.33 -7.76
CA LEU A 127 7.54 -3.13 -6.63
C LEU A 127 7.35 -4.61 -7.01
N SER A 128 6.88 -4.91 -8.23
CA SER A 128 6.70 -6.28 -8.72
C SER A 128 8.00 -7.06 -8.78
N SER A 129 9.15 -6.37 -8.85
CA SER A 129 10.47 -7.00 -8.86
C SER A 129 10.91 -7.56 -7.48
N PHE A 130 10.15 -7.30 -6.42
CA PHE A 130 10.37 -7.83 -5.06
C PHE A 130 9.29 -8.85 -4.68
N ASP A 131 9.65 -9.79 -3.80
CA ASP A 131 8.65 -10.64 -3.13
C ASP A 131 7.76 -9.77 -2.24
N VAL A 132 6.45 -9.96 -2.33
CA VAL A 132 5.42 -9.28 -1.52
C VAL A 132 5.72 -9.38 -0.01
N LYS A 133 6.34 -10.47 0.45
CA LYS A 133 6.72 -10.66 1.86
C LYS A 133 7.88 -9.76 2.31
N THR A 134 8.65 -9.22 1.37
CA THR A 134 9.78 -8.32 1.65
C THR A 134 9.29 -6.89 1.90
N ILE A 135 8.25 -6.46 1.19
CA ILE A 135 7.69 -5.10 1.23
C ILE A 135 6.17 -5.10 1.47
N PRO A 136 5.66 -5.85 2.47
CA PRO A 136 4.24 -6.13 2.60
C PRO A 136 3.38 -4.89 2.83
N LEU A 137 3.89 -3.87 3.52
CA LEU A 137 3.13 -2.64 3.76
C LEU A 137 2.98 -1.84 2.47
N THR A 138 4.07 -1.66 1.73
CA THR A 138 4.06 -0.94 0.45
C THR A 138 3.22 -1.68 -0.58
N SER A 139 3.37 -3.01 -0.69
CA SER A 139 2.60 -3.83 -1.62
C SER A 139 1.11 -3.72 -1.36
N LEU A 140 0.66 -3.92 -0.11
CA LEU A 140 -0.76 -3.80 0.23
C LEU A 140 -1.31 -2.41 -0.07
N LEU A 141 -0.60 -1.35 0.36
CA LEU A 141 -1.09 0.01 0.17
C LEU A 141 -1.12 0.40 -1.32
N SER A 142 -0.13 -0.03 -2.10
CA SER A 142 -0.08 0.25 -3.54
C SER A 142 -1.31 -0.31 -4.25
N VAL A 143 -1.64 -1.59 -4.05
CA VAL A 143 -2.81 -2.21 -4.69
C VAL A 143 -4.10 -1.60 -4.18
N THR A 144 -4.28 -1.54 -2.85
CA THR A 144 -5.54 -1.08 -2.25
C THR A 144 -5.83 0.41 -2.49
N SER A 145 -4.82 1.21 -2.81
CA SER A 145 -5.01 2.63 -3.14
C SER A 145 -5.15 2.88 -4.64
N LEU A 146 -4.59 2.01 -5.49
CA LEU A 146 -4.53 2.22 -6.95
C LEU A 146 -5.52 1.36 -7.73
N TYR A 147 -6.14 0.33 -7.13
CA TYR A 147 -7.08 -0.54 -7.84
C TYR A 147 -8.29 0.23 -8.40
N SER A 148 -8.68 1.34 -7.78
CA SER A 148 -9.78 2.21 -8.22
C SER A 148 -9.28 3.47 -8.94
N HIS A 149 -8.05 3.45 -9.48
CA HIS A 149 -7.51 4.61 -10.18
C HIS A 149 -8.31 4.93 -11.44
N LYS A 150 -8.38 6.21 -11.81
CA LYS A 150 -9.20 6.67 -12.95
C LYS A 150 -8.63 6.22 -14.31
N SER A 151 -7.33 6.00 -14.36
CA SER A 151 -6.61 5.59 -15.57
C SER A 151 -6.62 4.08 -15.71
N ASP A 152 -7.09 3.58 -16.86
CA ASP A 152 -7.10 2.16 -17.17
C ASP A 152 -5.68 1.57 -17.19
N VAL A 153 -4.67 2.34 -17.63
CA VAL A 153 -3.26 1.90 -17.66
C VAL A 153 -2.73 1.64 -16.24
N VAL A 154 -3.10 2.48 -15.28
CA VAL A 154 -2.72 2.27 -13.87
C VAL A 154 -3.42 1.05 -13.30
N LYS A 155 -4.72 0.87 -13.57
CA LYS A 155 -5.47 -0.31 -13.11
C LYS A 155 -4.92 -1.61 -13.70
N GLU A 156 -4.58 -1.60 -14.99
CA GLU A 156 -3.92 -2.73 -15.67
C GLU A 156 -2.57 -3.03 -15.01
N SER A 157 -1.76 -2.00 -14.73
CA SER A 157 -0.50 -2.15 -14.02
C SER A 157 -0.68 -2.75 -12.61
N VAL A 158 -1.74 -2.39 -11.89
CA VAL A 158 -2.09 -3.04 -10.61
C VAL A 158 -2.34 -4.53 -10.80
N LEU A 159 -3.10 -4.93 -11.83
CA LEU A 159 -3.34 -6.35 -12.14
C LEU A 159 -2.04 -7.08 -12.45
N SER A 160 -1.20 -6.51 -13.32
CA SER A 160 0.10 -7.10 -13.65
C SER A 160 1.00 -7.23 -12.43
N THR A 161 1.07 -6.21 -11.57
CA THR A 161 1.85 -6.28 -10.33
C THR A 161 1.43 -7.45 -9.45
N VAL A 162 0.11 -7.61 -9.26
CA VAL A 162 -0.43 -8.71 -8.44
C VAL A 162 -0.19 -10.07 -9.09
N GLU A 163 -0.35 -10.16 -10.41
CA GLU A 163 -0.06 -11.38 -11.18
C GLU A 163 1.40 -11.81 -10.99
N TYR A 164 2.36 -10.88 -11.10
CA TYR A 164 3.78 -11.14 -10.84
C TYR A 164 4.06 -11.63 -9.41
N TRP A 165 3.28 -11.17 -8.44
CA TRP A 165 3.41 -11.62 -7.05
C TRP A 165 2.71 -12.94 -6.76
N GLU A 166 1.86 -13.44 -7.66
CA GLU A 166 1.01 -14.61 -7.42
C GLU A 166 0.29 -14.50 -6.07
N TRP A 167 -0.31 -13.32 -5.78
CA TRP A 167 -0.80 -13.00 -4.43
C TRP A 167 -2.32 -13.19 -4.27
N PRO A 168 -2.80 -14.35 -3.76
CA PRO A 168 -4.23 -14.65 -3.69
C PRO A 168 -5.03 -13.76 -2.71
N ASP A 169 -4.40 -13.27 -1.64
CA ASP A 169 -5.11 -12.53 -0.58
C ASP A 169 -5.74 -11.20 -1.06
N ILE A 170 -5.30 -10.70 -2.22
CA ILE A 170 -5.74 -9.42 -2.77
C ILE A 170 -6.95 -9.54 -3.70
N VAL A 171 -7.37 -10.77 -4.05
CA VAL A 171 -8.47 -11.05 -4.99
C VAL A 171 -9.74 -10.26 -4.66
N GLN A 172 -10.12 -10.19 -3.38
CA GLN A 172 -11.31 -9.46 -2.92
C GLN A 172 -11.30 -7.96 -3.29
N TYR A 173 -10.12 -7.37 -3.50
CA TYR A 173 -9.97 -5.98 -3.92
C TYR A 173 -10.05 -5.86 -5.44
N LEU A 174 -9.45 -6.80 -6.18
CA LEU A 174 -9.50 -6.84 -7.64
C LEU A 174 -10.93 -7.05 -8.16
N GLU A 175 -11.74 -7.85 -7.47
CA GLU A 175 -13.17 -8.02 -7.79
C GLU A 175 -13.96 -6.70 -7.68
N ARG A 176 -13.52 -5.78 -6.81
CA ARG A 176 -14.14 -4.47 -6.61
C ARG A 176 -13.58 -3.39 -7.54
N MET A 177 -12.58 -3.71 -8.35
CA MET A 177 -12.07 -2.81 -9.38
C MET A 177 -13.18 -2.49 -10.38
N GLU A 178 -13.35 -1.22 -10.72
CA GLU A 178 -14.30 -0.80 -11.76
C GLU A 178 -13.99 -1.52 -13.08
N ASP A 179 -15.03 -1.96 -13.78
CA ASP A 179 -14.88 -2.64 -15.05
C ASP A 179 -14.16 -1.78 -16.09
N PHE A 180 -13.34 -2.44 -16.90
CA PHE A 180 -12.65 -1.76 -17.99
C PHE A 180 -13.62 -1.52 -19.14
N LYS A 181 -13.55 -0.33 -19.73
CA LYS A 181 -14.32 0.00 -20.94
C LYS A 181 -13.88 -0.84 -22.15
N ARG A 182 -12.63 -1.30 -22.13
CA ARG A 182 -12.02 -2.09 -23.20
C ARG A 182 -12.24 -3.58 -22.94
N PRO A 183 -12.91 -4.32 -23.84
CA PRO A 183 -13.24 -5.73 -23.61
C PRO A 183 -12.03 -6.63 -23.32
N TYR A 184 -10.88 -6.39 -23.97
CA TYR A 184 -9.69 -7.21 -23.76
C TYR A 184 -9.07 -7.00 -22.36
N LEU A 185 -9.15 -5.79 -21.80
CA LEU A 185 -8.68 -5.52 -20.43
C LEU A 185 -9.63 -6.12 -19.39
N GLN A 186 -10.94 -6.10 -19.67
CA GLN A 186 -11.91 -6.76 -18.81
C GLN A 186 -11.66 -8.26 -18.76
N LYS A 187 -11.42 -8.88 -19.92
CA LYS A 187 -11.05 -10.30 -20.01
C LYS A 187 -9.76 -10.60 -19.23
N TYR A 188 -8.73 -9.75 -19.37
CA TYR A 188 -7.49 -9.89 -18.62
C TYR A 188 -7.70 -9.81 -17.10
N LYS A 189 -8.51 -8.84 -16.62
CA LYS A 189 -8.91 -8.75 -15.20
C LYS A 189 -9.53 -10.05 -14.69
N GLU A 190 -10.46 -10.62 -15.45
CA GLU A 190 -11.15 -11.86 -15.10
C GLU A 190 -10.18 -13.05 -15.04
N GLU A 191 -9.29 -13.17 -16.03
CA GLU A 191 -8.26 -14.22 -16.09
C GLU A 191 -7.29 -14.14 -14.90
N VAL A 192 -6.80 -12.94 -14.55
CA VAL A 192 -5.92 -12.75 -13.38
C VAL A 192 -6.64 -13.15 -12.09
N ILE A 193 -7.90 -12.73 -11.91
CA ILE A 193 -8.68 -13.09 -10.71
C ILE A 193 -8.90 -14.61 -10.63
N GLU A 194 -9.20 -15.26 -11.75
CA GLU A 194 -9.39 -16.72 -11.80
C GLU A 194 -8.10 -17.47 -11.47
N ASN A 195 -6.98 -17.07 -12.07
CA ASN A 195 -5.66 -17.66 -11.81
C ASN A 195 -5.31 -17.55 -10.33
N LEU A 196 -5.45 -16.37 -9.72
CA LEU A 196 -5.10 -16.14 -8.32
C LEU A 196 -5.99 -16.93 -7.35
N ARG A 197 -7.26 -17.17 -7.68
CA ARG A 197 -8.15 -18.01 -6.85
C ARG A 197 -7.76 -19.50 -6.87
N SER A 198 -6.99 -19.92 -7.87
CA SER A 198 -6.59 -21.32 -8.06
C SER A 198 -5.29 -21.71 -7.35
N LEU A 199 -4.55 -20.72 -6.84
CA LEU A 199 -3.33 -20.89 -6.05
C LEU A 199 -3.63 -21.27 -4.59
#